data_AF-A0A7W8QPZ0-F1
#
_entry.id   AF-A0A7W8QPZ0-F1
#
_cell.length_a   1.000
_cell.length_b   1.000
_cell.length_c   1.000
_cell.angle_alpha   90.00
_cell.angle_beta   90.00
_cell.angle_gamma   90.00
#
_symmetry.space_group_name_H-M   'P 1'
#
loop_
_entity.id
_entity.type
_entity.pdbx_description
1 polymer ?
#
loop_
_entity_poly.entity_id
_entity_poly.type
_entity_poly.pdbx_seq_one_letter_code
_entity_poly.pdbx_strand_id
1 'polypeptide(L)' 'MAQTIGFRPTAEDRRIIRFVMREGERTSDVIRRALRALERESWLKKAREDAERLSDENLADEEDAW' A
#
# COMPACT_ATOMS: atom_id res chain seq x y z
N MET A 1 9.47 -4.43 -19.56
CA MET A 1 8.31 -4.87 -20.38
C MET A 1 7.12 -5.08 -19.46
N ALA A 2 5.96 -4.50 -19.75
CA ALA A 2 4.77 -4.73 -18.93
C ALA A 2 4.19 -6.12 -19.26
N GLN A 3 3.94 -6.94 -18.24
CA GLN A 3 3.22 -8.21 -18.40
C GLN A 3 1.71 -7.95 -18.36
N THR A 4 0.97 -8.57 -19.28
CA THR A 4 -0.50 -8.45 -19.32
C THR A 4 -1.13 -9.39 -18.30
N ILE A 5 -1.83 -8.83 -17.32
CA ILE A 5 -2.59 -9.59 -16.32
C ILE A 5 -4.08 -9.42 -16.63
N GLY A 6 -4.80 -10.53 -16.78
CA GLY A 6 -6.25 -10.52 -16.96
C GLY A 6 -6.97 -10.27 -15.64
N PHE A 7 -7.75 -9.20 -15.55
CA PHE A 7 -8.60 -8.91 -14.41
C PHE A 7 -10.08 -9.05 -14.78
N ARG A 8 -10.81 -9.89 -14.05
CA ARG A 8 -12.25 -10.11 -14.24
C ARG A 8 -13.03 -9.47 -13.09
N PRO A 9 -13.38 -8.17 -13.16
CA PRO A 9 -14.06 -7.49 -12.07
C PRO A 9 -15.46 -8.07 -11.85
N THR A 10 -15.85 -8.18 -10.58
CA THR A 10 -17.23 -8.42 -10.16
C THR A 10 -18.09 -7.17 -10.40
N ALA A 11 -19.41 -7.27 -10.14
CA ALA A 11 -20.28 -6.11 -10.18
C ALA A 11 -19.89 -5.03 -9.15
N GLU A 12 -19.43 -5.46 -7.97
CA GLU A 12 -18.99 -4.58 -6.90
C GLU A 12 -17.67 -3.89 -7.26
N ASP A 13 -16.69 -4.63 -7.78
CA ASP A 13 -15.42 -4.03 -8.24
C ASP A 13 -15.68 -2.93 -9.28
N ARG A 14 -16.61 -3.18 -10.22
CA ARG A 14 -16.99 -2.16 -11.21
C ARG A 14 -17.63 -0.93 -10.57
N ARG A 15 -18.43 -1.09 -9.51
CA ARG A 15 -19.04 0.01 -8.77
C ARG A 15 -17.95 0.83 -8.07
N ILE A 16 -17.05 0.17 -7.35
CA ILE A 16 -15.93 0.81 -6.64
C ILE A 16 -15.04 1.55 -7.63
N ILE A 17 -14.62 0.90 -8.72
CA ILE A 17 -13.76 1.50 -9.75
C ILE A 17 -14.41 2.77 -10.30
N ARG A 18 -15.69 2.74 -10.67
CA ARG A 18 -16.38 3.95 -11.17
C ARG A 18 -16.47 5.05 -10.13
N PHE A 19 -16.71 4.69 -8.87
CA PHE A 19 -16.83 5.67 -7.79
C PHE A 19 -15.50 6.40 -7.52
N VAL A 20 -14.38 5.69 -7.56
CA VAL A 20 -13.06 6.27 -7.25
C VAL A 20 -12.31 6.78 -8.48
N MET A 21 -12.80 6.52 -9.69
CA MET A 21 -12.19 6.94 -10.95
C MET A 21 -12.24 8.46 -11.08
N ARG A 22 -11.09 9.06 -11.39
CA ARG A 22 -10.97 10.50 -11.64
C ARG A 22 -11.12 10.79 -13.13
N GLU A 23 -11.42 12.05 -13.48
CA GLU A 23 -11.47 12.46 -14.88
C GLU A 23 -10.15 12.15 -15.60
N GLY A 24 -10.25 11.54 -16.78
CA GLY A 24 -9.11 11.13 -17.59
C GLY A 24 -8.41 9.83 -17.18
N GLU A 25 -8.77 9.21 -16.04
CA GLU A 25 -8.18 7.92 -15.64
C GLU A 25 -8.76 6.76 -16.44
N ARG A 26 -7.91 5.79 -16.80
CA ARG A 26 -8.36 4.46 -17.26
C ARG A 26 -8.49 3.51 -16.08
N THR A 27 -9.23 2.42 -16.25
CA THR A 27 -9.38 1.38 -15.21
C THR A 27 -8.03 0.86 -14.71
N SER A 28 -7.04 0.70 -15.60
CA SER A 28 -5.69 0.28 -15.23
C SER A 28 -4.99 1.28 -14.30
N ASP A 29 -5.28 2.58 -14.44
CA ASP A 29 -4.67 3.62 -13.62
C ASP A 29 -5.29 3.61 -12.22
N VAL A 30 -6.60 3.43 -12.15
CA VAL A 30 -7.31 3.22 -10.88
C VAL A 30 -6.77 1.98 -10.14
N ILE A 31 -6.63 0.85 -10.83
CA ILE A 31 -6.08 -0.38 -10.24
C ILE A 31 -4.64 -0.15 -9.76
N ARG A 32 -3.80 0.51 -10.55
CA ARG A 32 -2.43 0.82 -10.15
C ARG A 32 -2.39 1.71 -8.90
N ARG A 33 -3.27 2.71 -8.82
CA ARG A 33 -3.40 3.58 -7.65
C ARG A 33 -3.88 2.81 -6.41
N ALA A 34 -4.84 1.90 -6.58
CA ALA A 34 -5.30 1.02 -5.51
C ALA A 34 -4.18 0.13 -4.97
N LEU A 35 -3.35 -0.46 -5.85
CA LEU A 35 -2.19 -1.25 -5.45
C LEU A 35 -1.18 -0.44 -4.62
N ARG A 36 -0.93 0.82 -4.99
CA ARG A 36 -0.05 1.73 -4.22
C ARG A 36 -0.64 2.12 -2.86
N ALA A 37 -1.97 2.20 -2.75
CA ALA A 37 -2.62 2.43 -1.47
C ALA A 37 -2.44 1.21 -0.54
N LEU A 38 -2.66 -0.01 -1.04
CA LEU A 38 -2.45 -1.26 -0.30
C LEU A 38 -0.99 -1.46 0.14
N GLU A 39 -0.03 -1.10 -0.71
CA GLU A 39 1.40 -1.10 -0.36
C GLU A 39 1.67 -0.18 0.84
N ARG A 40 1.11 1.04 0.83
CA ARG A 40 1.27 2.01 1.92
C ARG A 40 0.63 1.52 3.22
N GLU A 41 -0.57 0.95 3.17
CA GLU A 41 -1.25 0.37 4.34
C GLU A 41 -0.41 -0.75 4.95
N SER A 42 0.18 -1.61 4.11
CA SER A 42 1.06 -2.70 4.56
C SER A 42 2.33 -2.16 5.22
N TRP A 43 2.92 -1.10 4.66
CA TRP A 43 4.07 -0.43 5.26
C TRP A 43 3.74 0.19 6.61
N LEU A 44 2.61 0.90 6.73
CA LEU A 44 2.17 1.50 8.00
C LEU A 44 1.92 0.45 9.08
N LYS A 45 1.30 -0.67 8.71
CA LYS A 45 1.08 -1.79 9.63
C LYS A 45 2.42 -2.32 10.15
N LYS A 46 3.38 -2.57 9.26
CA LYS A 46 4.71 -3.05 9.65
C LYS A 46 5.45 -2.04 10.50
N ALA A 47 5.42 -0.76 10.13
CA ALA A 47 6.07 0.30 10.89
C ALA A 47 5.52 0.39 12.32
N ARG A 48 4.20 0.19 12.49
CA ARG A 48 3.58 0.13 13.81
C ARG A 48 4.02 -1.09 14.61
N GLU A 49 4.03 -2.27 14.01
CA GLU A 49 4.51 -3.50 14.65
C GLU A 49 5.98 -3.38 15.06
N ASP A 50 6.81 -2.76 14.21
CA ASP A 50 8.22 -2.48 14.50
C ASP A 50 8.35 -1.48 15.66
N ALA A 51 7.58 -0.40 15.68
CA ALA A 51 7.59 0.57 16.78
C ALA A 51 7.13 -0.05 18.11
N GLU A 52 6.11 -0.92 18.09
CA GLU A 52 5.67 -1.66 19.27
C GLU A 52 6.77 -2.62 19.76
N ARG A 53 7.48 -3.29 18.86
CA ARG A 53 8.60 -4.19 19.21
C ARG A 53 9.81 -3.45 19.78
N LEU A 54 10.14 -2.28 19.24
CA LEU A 54 11.27 -1.47 19.67
C LEU A 54 10.93 -0.57 20.87
N SER A 55 9.68 -0.61 21.36
CA SER A 55 9.24 0.22 22.50
C SER A 55 9.94 -0.13 23.82
N ASP A 56 10.41 -1.37 23.94
CA ASP A 56 11.20 -1.87 25.08
C ASP A 56 12.72 -1.83 24.83
N GLU A 57 13.16 -1.27 23.69
CA GLU A 57 14.58 -1.21 23.33
C GLU A 57 15.27 -0.04 24.03
N ASN A 58 16.29 -0.33 24.84
CA ASN A 58 17.08 0.67 25.53
C ASN A 58 18.24 1.14 24.63
N LEU A 59 18.01 2.18 23.84
CA LEU A 59 19.01 2.83 22.98
C LEU A 59 20.21 3.43 23.75
N ALA A 60 20.17 3.49 25.09
CA ALA A 60 21.29 3.98 25.89
C ALA A 60 22.44 2.96 26.06
N ASP A 61 22.21 1.69 25.70
CA ASP A 61 23.24 0.64 25.77
C ASP A 61 24.06 0.50 24.46
N GLU A 62 23.72 1.24 23.41
CA GLU A 62 24.48 1.27 22.15
C GLU A 62 25.50 2.42 22.16
N GLU A 63 26.77 2.09 21.91
CA GLU A 63 27.83 3.08 21.78
C GLU A 63 27.60 3.90 20.50
N ASP A 64 27.56 5.23 20.65
CA ASP A 64 27.24 6.17 19.58
C ASP A 64 28.35 6.13 18.51
N ALA A 65 28.18 5.25 17.51
CA ALA A 65 29.16 5.00 16.46
C ALA A 65 28.86 5.88 15.24
N TRP A 66 29.36 7.12 15.27
CA TRP A 66 29.34 8.05 14.13
C TRP A 66 30.74 8.50 13.71
#